data_AF-A0A659U6R4-F1
#
_entry.id   AF-A0A659U6R4-F1
#
_cell.length_a   1.000
_cell.length_b   1.000
_cell.length_c   1.000
_cell.angle_alpha   90.00
_cell.angle_beta   90.00
_cell.angle_gamma   90.00
#
_symmetry.space_group_name_H-M   'P 1'
#
loop_
_entity.id
_entity.type
_entity.pdbx_description
1 polymer ?
#
loop_
_entity_poly.entity_id
_entity_poly.type
_entity_poly.pdbx_seq_one_letter_code
_entity_poly.pdbx_strand_id
1 'polypeptide(L)' 'SAKGLFDPDTNIKYGMKYLAMARDLGGGTTCGTILKYNAGHGATRMNPVSAAYCSKVKVQLAAVGAPA' A
#
# COMPACT_ATOMS: atom_id res chain seq x y z
N SER A 1 -12.57 18.99 -8.12
CA SER A 1 -11.72 19.55 -7.04
C SER A 1 -11.29 18.42 -6.11
N ALA A 2 -10.37 18.65 -5.16
CA ALA A 2 -9.92 17.62 -4.19
C ALA A 2 -11.06 17.05 -3.32
N LYS A 3 -12.16 17.81 -3.13
CA LYS A 3 -13.36 17.35 -2.42
C LYS A 3 -13.98 16.09 -3.04
N GLY A 4 -13.73 15.81 -4.33
CA GLY A 4 -14.19 14.59 -4.98
C GLY A 4 -13.55 13.31 -4.41
N LEU A 5 -12.45 13.39 -3.67
CA LEU A 5 -11.84 12.22 -3.03
C LEU A 5 -12.58 11.74 -1.77
N PHE A 6 -13.58 12.49 -1.30
CA PHE A 6 -14.48 12.02 -0.23
C PHE A 6 -15.56 11.07 -0.74
N ASP A 7 -15.83 11.07 -2.05
CA ASP A 7 -16.67 10.07 -2.69
C ASP A 7 -15.96 8.69 -2.64
N PRO A 8 -16.58 7.65 -2.07
CA PRO A 8 -15.93 6.35 -1.89
C PRO A 8 -15.46 5.70 -3.19
N ASP A 9 -16.24 5.79 -4.26
CA ASP A 9 -15.91 5.18 -5.56
C ASP A 9 -14.71 5.88 -6.21
N THR A 10 -14.68 7.20 -6.13
CA THR A 10 -13.54 8.00 -6.56
C THR A 10 -12.31 7.69 -5.71
N ASN A 11 -12.48 7.61 -4.38
CA ASN A 11 -11.39 7.33 -3.45
C ASN A 11 -10.75 5.97 -3.74
N ILE A 12 -11.56 4.90 -3.82
CA ILE A 12 -11.05 3.55 -4.03
C ILE A 12 -10.37 3.42 -5.39
N LYS A 13 -10.89 4.07 -6.44
CA LYS A 13 -10.25 4.08 -7.77
C LYS A 13 -8.83 4.65 -7.73
N TYR A 14 -8.65 5.80 -7.09
CA TYR A 14 -7.33 6.41 -6.99
C TYR A 14 -6.42 5.69 -5.98
N GLY A 15 -6.98 5.19 -4.88
CA GLY A 15 -6.26 4.37 -3.91
C GLY A 15 -5.69 3.10 -4.55
N MET A 16 -6.49 2.36 -5.30
CA MET A 16 -6.05 1.17 -6.03
C MET A 16 -5.02 1.49 -7.12
N LYS A 17 -5.20 2.60 -7.85
CA LYS A 17 -4.19 3.08 -8.82
C LYS A 17 -2.86 3.35 -8.13
N TYR A 18 -2.88 4.04 -6.98
CA TYR A 18 -1.67 4.36 -6.22
C TYR A 18 -1.02 3.11 -5.63
N LEU A 19 -1.81 2.16 -5.13
CA LEU A 19 -1.33 0.86 -4.64
C LEU A 19 -0.66 0.03 -5.73
N ALA A 20 -1.22 0.00 -6.94
CA ALA A 20 -0.62 -0.71 -8.07
C ALA A 20 0.78 -0.15 -8.40
N MET A 21 0.91 1.19 -8.50
CA MET A 21 2.20 1.85 -8.72
C MET A 21 3.19 1.54 -7.59
N ALA A 22 2.74 1.57 -6.34
CA ALA A 22 3.57 1.21 -5.19
C ALA A 22 4.05 -0.24 -5.26
N ARG A 23 3.25 -1.16 -5.80
CA ARG A 23 3.63 -2.56 -5.96
C ARG A 23 4.69 -2.75 -7.02
N ASP A 24 4.56 -2.09 -8.16
CA ASP A 24 5.58 -2.13 -9.22
C ASP A 24 6.91 -1.57 -8.72
N LEU A 25 6.88 -0.40 -8.08
CA LEU A 25 8.06 0.25 -7.52
C LEU A 25 8.64 -0.48 -6.29
N GLY A 26 7.82 -1.28 -5.61
CA GLY A 26 8.19 -2.09 -4.45
C GLY A 26 8.76 -3.47 -4.82
N GLY A 27 8.95 -3.74 -6.10
CA GLY A 27 9.47 -5.02 -6.60
C GLY A 27 8.49 -6.18 -6.41
N GLY A 28 7.18 -5.90 -6.36
CA GLY A 28 6.13 -6.91 -6.22
C GLY A 28 5.95 -7.47 -4.80
N THR A 29 6.88 -7.22 -3.88
CA THR A 29 6.82 -7.72 -2.50
C THR A 29 5.79 -6.95 -1.66
N THR A 30 5.12 -7.61 -0.71
CA THR A 30 4.14 -6.95 0.16
C THR A 30 4.76 -5.82 0.97
N CYS A 31 5.87 -6.06 1.68
CA CYS A 31 6.49 -5.00 2.49
C CYS A 31 7.13 -3.90 1.63
N GLY A 32 7.67 -4.21 0.45
CA GLY A 32 8.13 -3.19 -0.49
C GLY A 32 6.97 -2.32 -0.98
N THR A 33 5.84 -2.94 -1.34
CA THR A 33 4.60 -2.24 -1.71
C THR A 33 4.13 -1.32 -0.58
N ILE A 34 4.06 -1.84 0.66
CA ILE A 34 3.63 -1.07 1.83
C ILE A 34 4.57 0.10 2.13
N LEU A 35 5.89 -0.09 1.99
CA LEU A 35 6.84 1.01 2.12
C LEU A 35 6.53 2.12 1.10
N LYS A 36 6.37 1.77 -0.17
CA LYS A 36 6.11 2.74 -1.25
C LYS A 36 4.74 3.41 -1.11
N TYR A 37 3.73 2.67 -0.63
CA TYR A 37 2.38 3.19 -0.43
C TYR A 37 2.33 4.18 0.74
N ASN A 38 2.91 3.83 1.88
CA ASN A 38 2.82 4.65 3.11
C ASN A 38 3.87 5.77 3.17
N ALA A 39 5.11 5.48 2.79
CA ALA A 39 6.22 6.43 2.87
C ALA A 39 6.48 7.19 1.56
N GLY A 40 5.69 6.91 0.53
CA GLY A 40 5.79 7.51 -0.80
C GLY A 40 6.66 6.72 -1.77
N HIS A 41 6.39 6.91 -3.06
CA HIS A 41 7.06 6.18 -4.15
C HIS A 41 8.59 6.34 -4.19
N GLY A 42 9.10 7.47 -3.70
CA GLY A 42 10.54 7.72 -3.59
C GLY A 42 11.24 7.03 -2.41
N ALA A 43 10.50 6.37 -1.50
CA ALA A 43 11.10 5.76 -0.32
C ALA A 43 12.04 4.60 -0.69
N THR A 44 13.30 4.66 -0.26
CA THR A 44 14.32 3.65 -0.59
C THR A 44 14.68 2.75 0.60
N ARG A 45 14.30 3.15 1.82
CA ARG A 45 14.62 2.41 3.05
C ARG A 45 13.37 2.22 3.91
N MET A 46 13.19 1.01 4.43
CA MET A 46 12.10 0.69 5.34
C MET A 46 12.17 1.53 6.62
N ASN A 47 11.04 2.14 7.00
CA ASN A 47 10.89 2.88 8.26
C ASN A 47 10.02 2.09 9.27
N PRO A 48 10.11 2.39 10.58
CA PRO A 48 9.38 1.62 11.61
C PRO A 48 7.86 1.60 11.42
N VAL A 49 7.27 2.70 10.95
CA VAL A 49 5.81 2.80 10.71
C VAL A 49 5.36 1.85 9.62
N SER A 50 6.07 1.84 8.49
CA SER A 50 5.76 0.98 7.35
C SER A 50 6.05 -0.49 7.66
N ALA A 51 7.08 -0.77 8.47
CA ALA A 51 7.37 -2.12 8.94
C ALA A 51 6.24 -2.66 9.83
N ALA A 52 5.80 -1.89 10.82
CA ALA A 52 4.69 -2.26 11.69
C ALA A 52 3.38 -2.45 10.88
N TYR A 53 3.13 -1.60 9.89
CA TYR A 53 1.97 -1.75 9.01
C TYR A 53 2.09 -2.99 8.11
N CYS A 54 3.27 -3.28 7.56
CA CYS A 54 3.47 -4.50 6.78
C CYS A 54 3.12 -5.74 7.59
N SER A 55 3.56 -5.83 8.86
CA SER A 55 3.22 -6.95 9.74
C SER A 55 1.71 -7.14 9.87
N LYS A 56 0.94 -6.04 10.02
CA LYS A 56 -0.54 -6.11 10.06
C LYS A 56 -1.12 -6.62 8.75
N VAL A 57 -0.63 -6.11 7.62
CA VAL A 57 -1.09 -6.52 6.28
C VAL A 57 -0.84 -8.00 6.04
N LYS A 58 0.34 -8.53 6.41
CA LYS A 58 0.66 -9.95 6.27
C LYS A 58 -0.30 -10.85 7.06
N VAL A 59 -0.69 -10.43 8.26
CA VAL A 59 -1.71 -11.15 9.06
C VAL A 59 -3.06 -11.16 8.33
N GLN A 60 -3.47 -10.04 7.75
CA GLN A 60 -4.74 -9.97 7.01
C GLN A 60 -4.71 -10.82 5.74
N LEU A 61 -3.62 -10.77 4.97
CA LEU A 61 -3.46 -11.59 3.76
C LEU A 61 -3.51 -13.09 4.10
N ALA A 62 -2.81 -13.51 5.15
CA ALA A 62 -2.88 -14.88 5.63
C ALA A 62 -4.30 -15.29 6.05
N ALA A 63 -5.04 -14.41 6.74
CA ALA A 63 -6.41 -14.67 7.17
C ALA A 63 -7.39 -14.90 6.00
N VAL A 64 -7.11 -14.29 4.83
CA VAL A 64 -7.92 -14.48 3.60
C VAL A 64 -7.31 -15.49 2.62
N GLY A 65 -6.27 -16.23 3.02
CA GLY A 65 -5.59 -17.22 2.17
C GLY A 65 -4.76 -16.62 1.03
N ALA A 66 -4.50 -15.31 1.06
CA ALA A 66 -3.66 -14.63 0.08
C ALA A 66 -2.17 -14.76 0.46
N PRO A 67 -1.26 -14.83 -0.53
CA PRO A 67 0.17 -14.80 -0.27
C PRO A 67 0.56 -13.49 0.42
N ALA A 68 1.35 -13.62 1.49
CA ALA A 68 1.80 -12.51 2.32
C ALA A 68 3.04 -11.81 1.79
#